data_AF-A0A1D1V749-F1
#
_entry.id   AF-A0A1D1V749-F1
#
_cell.length_a   1.000
_cell.length_b   1.000
_cell.length_c   1.000
_cell.angle_alpha   90.00
_cell.angle_beta   90.00
_cell.angle_gamma   90.00
#
_symmetry.space_group_name_H-M   'P 1'
#
loop_
_entity.id
_entity.type
_entity.pdbx_description
1 polymer ?
#
loop_
_entity_poly.entity_id
_entity_poly.type
_entity_poly.pdbx_seq_one_letter_code
_entity_poly.pdbx_strand_id
1 'polypeptide(L)'
;MASTSSSRESLGTSLNRRPINSEFVVAQPPRTEVERSATFAREDKTTPPDDTASYHLQRYFHPVLQWILYFSKQFLKIDPLAKSVFYVLLTVVCSGASPVFEPFREYSFFQKTSFLNQYFVKFSWGWTFWLLLVFFSLCGYVESDGRMLRIGRNLTRLVIGTAVWYFVTLTFIGGIEKRTGTCSKTDIKSRKECVEAGNTWMQFDISGHAFLLVYCSLLILEEARGFFDWESEDVQDTDVPETVKDVRYEDHIKPYVTIAIRVLAVAISVLALIWDWMLIVTLVYYHSFFQRILGVALGIVAWFLTYRVWYPRFYPGPPGDMSGEASR
;
A
#
# COMPACT_ATOMS: atom_id res chain seq x y z
N MET A 1 -20.77 -67.59 -73.12
CA MET A 1 -21.60 -67.44 -74.34
C MET A 1 -23.06 -67.72 -73.97
N ALA A 2 -24.01 -67.07 -74.65
CA ALA A 2 -25.42 -67.45 -74.88
C ALA A 2 -26.09 -68.46 -73.90
N SER A 3 -27.06 -68.12 -73.03
CA SER A 3 -28.42 -67.55 -73.22
C SER A 3 -29.55 -68.58 -73.44
N THR A 4 -30.51 -68.64 -72.50
CA THR A 4 -31.92 -69.08 -72.61
C THR A 4 -32.60 -68.67 -71.29
N SER A 5 -33.64 -67.81 -71.25
CA SER A 5 -35.09 -68.13 -71.34
C SER A 5 -35.57 -69.16 -70.29
N SER A 6 -36.78 -69.09 -69.70
CA SER A 6 -37.99 -68.31 -70.02
C SER A 6 -38.83 -68.05 -68.74
N SER A 7 -39.70 -67.04 -68.78
CA SER A 7 -40.65 -66.67 -67.72
C SER A 7 -41.78 -67.71 -67.52
N ARG A 8 -42.45 -67.65 -66.35
CA ARG A 8 -43.85 -68.06 -66.18
C ARG A 8 -44.64 -67.00 -65.43
N GLU A 9 -45.82 -66.71 -65.95
CA GLU A 9 -46.77 -65.71 -65.44
C GLU A 9 -47.72 -66.29 -64.37
N SER A 10 -48.37 -65.41 -63.61
CA SER A 10 -49.75 -65.46 -63.06
C SER A 10 -49.84 -64.64 -61.75
N LEU A 11 -50.92 -63.92 -61.40
CA LEU A 11 -52.21 -63.71 -62.06
C LEU A 11 -52.85 -62.37 -61.59
N GLY A 12 -53.65 -61.72 -62.44
CA GLY A 12 -54.82 -60.87 -62.09
C GLY A 12 -54.60 -59.50 -61.39
N THR A 13 -54.90 -58.34 -61.99
CA THR A 13 -56.23 -57.71 -62.28
C THR A 13 -57.04 -57.27 -61.04
N SER A 14 -57.73 -56.12 -60.97
CA SER A 14 -57.81 -54.88 -61.80
C SER A 14 -58.85 -53.91 -61.16
N LEU A 15 -58.70 -52.56 -61.15
CA LEU A 15 -59.43 -51.52 -61.93
C LEU A 15 -59.35 -50.17 -61.11
N ASN A 16 -59.08 -48.95 -61.63
CA ASN A 16 -59.85 -48.03 -62.52
C ASN A 16 -61.16 -47.48 -61.86
N ARG A 17 -61.50 -46.17 -61.73
CA ARG A 17 -61.11 -44.84 -62.30
C ARG A 17 -61.25 -43.69 -61.23
N ARG A 18 -60.49 -42.57 -61.24
CA ARG A 18 -60.71 -41.17 -61.77
C ARG A 18 -62.04 -40.45 -61.38
N PRO A 19 -62.20 -39.10 -61.54
CA PRO A 19 -61.41 -37.95 -60.99
C PRO A 19 -62.28 -36.70 -60.57
N ILE A 20 -61.86 -35.81 -59.65
CA ILE A 20 -62.44 -34.44 -59.48
C ILE A 20 -61.33 -33.41 -59.11
N ASN A 21 -61.48 -32.15 -59.56
CA ASN A 21 -60.51 -31.04 -59.46
C ASN A 21 -60.71 -30.10 -58.24
N SER A 22 -59.66 -29.28 -57.96
CA SER A 22 -59.65 -27.94 -57.31
C SER A 22 -60.28 -27.80 -55.90
N GLU A 23 -59.57 -27.33 -54.87
CA GLU A 23 -59.16 -25.92 -54.70
C GLU A 23 -57.94 -25.73 -53.74
N PHE A 24 -57.52 -24.47 -53.57
CA PHE A 24 -56.33 -23.99 -52.85
C PHE A 24 -56.63 -23.73 -51.35
N VAL A 25 -55.64 -23.89 -50.44
CA VAL A 25 -55.33 -23.07 -49.23
C VAL A 25 -54.37 -23.82 -48.28
N VAL A 26 -53.56 -23.06 -47.54
CA VAL A 26 -52.34 -23.49 -46.81
C VAL A 26 -52.60 -23.93 -45.36
N ALA A 27 -51.69 -24.76 -44.83
CA ALA A 27 -51.77 -25.51 -43.58
C ALA A 27 -51.61 -24.72 -42.25
N GLN A 28 -51.96 -25.38 -41.14
CA GLN A 28 -51.21 -25.30 -39.87
C GLN A 28 -50.99 -26.70 -39.26
N PRO A 29 -49.82 -26.99 -38.66
CA PRO A 29 -49.52 -28.27 -38.00
C PRO A 29 -49.98 -28.32 -36.53
N PRO A 30 -50.10 -29.53 -35.93
CA PRO A 30 -50.40 -29.67 -34.50
C PRO A 30 -49.21 -29.25 -33.62
N ARG A 31 -49.50 -28.64 -32.46
CA ARG A 31 -48.50 -28.21 -31.46
C ARG A 31 -47.69 -29.40 -30.93
N THR A 32 -46.37 -29.29 -30.99
CA THR A 32 -45.45 -30.26 -30.40
C THR A 32 -45.17 -29.97 -28.92
N GLU A 33 -44.69 -31.00 -28.22
CA GLU A 33 -44.52 -31.09 -26.77
C GLU A 33 -43.65 -29.98 -26.14
N VAL A 34 -42.78 -29.36 -26.96
CA VAL A 34 -41.92 -28.21 -26.64
C VAL A 34 -42.68 -27.07 -25.96
N GLU A 35 -43.92 -26.81 -26.38
CA GLU A 35 -44.69 -25.67 -25.86
C GLU A 35 -45.21 -25.86 -24.42
N ARG A 36 -45.28 -27.12 -23.95
CA ARG A 36 -45.65 -27.46 -22.56
C ARG A 36 -44.46 -27.28 -21.61
N SER A 37 -43.24 -27.56 -22.07
CA SER A 37 -42.01 -27.23 -21.33
C SER A 37 -41.77 -25.71 -21.26
N ALA A 38 -42.07 -24.99 -22.34
CA ALA A 38 -41.95 -23.52 -22.39
C ALA A 38 -42.91 -22.77 -21.45
N THR A 39 -44.02 -23.40 -21.03
CA THR A 39 -44.94 -22.81 -20.04
C THR A 39 -44.43 -22.98 -18.61
N PHE A 40 -43.88 -24.15 -18.25
CA PHE A 40 -43.34 -24.38 -16.91
C PHE A 40 -42.02 -23.60 -16.66
N ALA A 41 -41.22 -23.37 -17.70
CA ALA A 41 -40.00 -22.57 -17.63
C ALA A 41 -40.24 -21.04 -17.49
N ARG A 42 -41.49 -20.58 -17.43
CA ARG A 42 -41.84 -19.14 -17.37
C ARG A 42 -42.16 -18.63 -15.97
N GLU A 43 -42.26 -19.51 -14.98
CA GLU A 43 -42.74 -19.17 -13.62
C GLU A 43 -41.65 -19.26 -12.52
N ASP A 44 -40.40 -19.57 -12.88
CA ASP A 44 -39.24 -19.28 -12.01
C ASP A 44 -38.45 -18.09 -12.58
N LYS A 45 -39.10 -16.92 -12.54
CA LYS A 45 -38.39 -15.65 -12.36
C LYS A 45 -38.37 -15.34 -10.87
N THR A 46 -37.57 -16.08 -10.12
CA THR A 46 -36.91 -15.51 -8.94
C THR A 46 -36.33 -14.15 -9.35
N THR A 47 -36.95 -13.08 -8.85
CA THR A 47 -36.36 -11.75 -8.87
C THR A 47 -34.94 -11.88 -8.33
N PRO A 48 -33.91 -11.29 -8.96
CA PRO A 48 -32.63 -11.16 -8.28
C PRO A 48 -32.90 -10.49 -6.92
N PRO A 49 -32.23 -10.91 -5.83
CA PRO A 49 -32.37 -10.24 -4.55
C PRO A 49 -32.05 -8.75 -4.72
N ASP A 50 -32.54 -7.91 -3.82
CA ASP A 50 -32.40 -6.45 -3.87
C ASP A 50 -30.95 -5.99 -3.60
N ASP A 51 -30.05 -6.37 -4.50
CA ASP A 51 -28.66 -5.97 -4.60
C ASP A 51 -28.51 -4.64 -5.36
N THR A 52 -29.59 -3.88 -5.52
CA THR A 52 -29.57 -2.54 -6.12
C THR A 52 -28.63 -1.63 -5.32
N ALA A 53 -28.71 -1.71 -3.98
CA ALA A 53 -27.79 -1.04 -3.06
C ALA A 53 -26.34 -1.54 -3.24
N SER A 54 -26.13 -2.85 -3.32
CA SER A 54 -24.83 -3.51 -3.50
C SER A 54 -24.14 -3.08 -4.80
N TYR A 55 -24.88 -3.08 -5.90
CA TYR A 55 -24.45 -2.65 -7.23
C TYR A 55 -24.11 -1.16 -7.26
N HIS A 56 -24.94 -0.30 -6.66
CA HIS A 56 -24.66 1.14 -6.57
C HIS A 56 -23.43 1.43 -5.69
N LEU A 57 -23.31 0.77 -4.53
CA LEU A 57 -22.12 0.85 -3.68
C LEU A 57 -20.87 0.45 -4.46
N GLN A 58 -20.88 -0.71 -5.14
CA GLN A 58 -19.75 -1.18 -5.93
C GLN A 58 -19.39 -0.22 -7.08
N ARG A 59 -20.38 0.38 -7.75
CA ARG A 59 -20.20 1.32 -8.87
C ARG A 59 -19.57 2.66 -8.47
N TYR A 60 -19.84 3.17 -7.27
CA TYR A 60 -19.22 4.41 -6.77
C TYR A 60 -17.95 4.17 -5.94
N PHE A 61 -17.88 3.06 -5.20
CA PHE A 61 -16.72 2.74 -4.36
C PHE A 61 -15.49 2.36 -5.19
N HIS A 62 -15.67 1.63 -6.30
CA HIS A 62 -14.56 1.22 -7.18
C HIS A 62 -13.75 2.40 -7.77
N PRO A 63 -14.35 3.43 -8.42
CA PRO A 63 -13.57 4.56 -8.93
C PRO A 63 -12.93 5.38 -7.80
N VAL A 64 -13.60 5.56 -6.65
CA VAL A 64 -13.01 6.26 -5.50
C VAL A 64 -11.81 5.51 -4.96
N LEU A 65 -11.88 4.18 -4.83
CA LEU A 65 -10.77 3.32 -4.43
C LEU A 65 -9.61 3.39 -5.43
N GLN A 66 -9.90 3.39 -6.74
CA GLN A 66 -8.88 3.57 -7.79
C GLN A 66 -8.19 4.94 -7.68
N TRP A 67 -8.92 6.03 -7.42
CA TRP A 67 -8.34 7.34 -7.15
C TRP A 67 -7.47 7.35 -5.89
N ILE A 68 -7.91 6.75 -4.79
CA ILE A 68 -7.13 6.64 -3.55
C ILE A 68 -5.82 5.85 -3.78
N LEU A 69 -5.90 4.72 -4.49
CA LEU A 69 -4.74 3.90 -4.86
C LEU A 69 -3.77 4.67 -5.77
N TYR A 70 -4.31 5.39 -6.77
CA TYR A 70 -3.51 6.26 -7.63
C TYR A 70 -2.77 7.33 -6.82
N PHE A 71 -3.48 8.11 -6.00
CA PHE A 71 -2.86 9.15 -5.17
C PHE A 71 -1.83 8.58 -4.18
N SER A 72 -2.12 7.43 -3.56
CA SER A 72 -1.17 6.76 -2.65
C SER A 72 0.09 6.30 -3.39
N LYS A 73 -0.04 5.73 -4.59
CA LYS A 73 1.09 5.32 -5.44
C LYS A 73 1.91 6.55 -5.88
N GLN A 74 1.26 7.65 -6.30
CA GLN A 74 1.96 8.88 -6.67
C GLN A 74 2.69 9.52 -5.48
N PHE A 75 2.06 9.56 -4.30
CA PHE A 75 2.67 10.11 -3.08
C PHE A 75 3.89 9.30 -2.63
N LEU A 76 3.81 7.97 -2.65
CA LEU A 76 4.94 7.09 -2.31
C LEU A 76 6.03 7.11 -3.40
N LYS A 77 5.71 7.53 -4.63
CA LYS A 77 6.67 7.84 -5.71
C LYS A 77 7.22 9.29 -5.70
N ILE A 78 7.00 10.12 -4.67
CA ILE A 78 7.70 11.42 -4.52
C ILE A 78 9.17 11.17 -4.19
N ASP A 79 10.14 11.74 -4.91
CA ASP A 79 11.58 11.51 -4.66
C ASP A 79 11.98 11.82 -3.20
N PRO A 80 12.61 10.89 -2.46
CA PRO A 80 12.99 11.12 -1.06
C PRO A 80 14.01 12.26 -0.91
N LEU A 81 14.88 12.48 -1.91
CA LEU A 81 15.80 13.61 -1.89
C LEU A 81 15.01 14.93 -2.03
N ALA A 82 14.12 15.06 -3.02
CA ALA A 82 13.21 16.20 -3.13
C ALA A 82 12.37 16.43 -1.85
N LYS A 83 11.87 15.36 -1.20
CA LYS A 83 11.13 15.46 0.06
C LYS A 83 12.02 15.93 1.23
N SER A 84 13.29 15.51 1.28
CA SER A 84 14.24 15.99 2.28
C SER A 84 14.52 17.50 2.14
N VAL A 85 14.64 17.99 0.89
CA VAL A 85 14.78 19.43 0.61
C VAL A 85 13.51 20.18 1.00
N PHE A 86 12.34 19.64 0.69
CA PHE A 86 11.05 20.17 1.15
C PHE A 86 11.00 20.28 2.67
N TYR A 87 11.46 19.29 3.44
CA TYR A 87 11.51 19.37 4.91
C TYR A 87 12.43 20.46 5.45
N VAL A 88 13.57 20.71 4.80
CA VAL A 88 14.46 21.84 5.17
C VAL A 88 13.73 23.17 4.93
N LEU A 89 13.11 23.35 3.76
CA LEU A 89 12.34 24.56 3.43
C LEU A 89 11.15 24.75 4.39
N LEU A 90 10.40 23.68 4.65
CA LEU A 90 9.29 23.65 5.61
C LEU A 90 9.74 24.06 7.01
N THR A 91 10.91 23.60 7.45
CA THR A 91 11.50 23.97 8.76
C THR A 91 11.76 25.46 8.86
N VAL A 92 12.28 26.08 7.79
CA VAL A 92 12.51 27.54 7.72
C VAL A 92 11.18 28.30 7.73
N VAL A 93 10.22 27.91 6.88
CA VAL A 93 8.91 28.57 6.74
C VAL A 93 8.09 28.47 8.04
N CYS A 94 7.91 27.26 8.59
CA CYS A 94 7.18 27.06 9.84
C CYS A 94 7.85 27.77 11.03
N SER A 95 9.18 27.90 11.03
CA SER A 95 9.88 28.66 12.07
C SER A 95 9.65 30.17 11.96
N GLY A 96 9.69 30.73 10.75
CA GLY A 96 9.33 32.14 10.52
C GLY A 96 7.86 32.45 10.87
N ALA A 97 6.97 31.47 10.65
CA ALA A 97 5.55 31.60 10.99
C ALA A 97 5.25 31.38 12.49
N SER A 98 6.15 30.77 13.27
CA SER A 98 5.88 30.36 14.66
C SER A 98 5.41 31.49 15.58
N PRO A 99 5.99 32.72 15.56
CA PRO A 99 5.51 33.83 16.39
C PRO A 99 4.05 34.22 16.13
N VAL A 100 3.57 34.05 14.89
CA VAL A 100 2.17 34.33 14.50
C VAL A 100 1.21 33.28 15.08
N PHE A 101 1.68 32.04 15.24
CA PHE A 101 0.89 30.91 15.71
C PHE A 101 0.98 30.64 17.22
N GLU A 102 1.90 31.28 17.96
CA GLU A 102 2.00 31.12 19.42
C GLU A 102 0.68 31.38 20.18
N PRO A 103 -0.13 32.43 19.87
CA PRO A 103 -1.41 32.66 20.54
C PRO A 103 -2.44 31.53 20.32
N PHE A 104 -2.30 30.75 19.26
CA PHE A 104 -3.21 29.64 18.91
C PHE A 104 -2.76 28.29 19.48
N ARG A 105 -1.64 28.24 20.22
CA ARG A 105 -1.10 27.02 20.84
C ARG A 105 -2.09 26.36 21.82
N GLU A 106 -2.91 27.16 22.50
CA GLU A 106 -3.88 26.67 23.51
C GLU A 106 -5.19 26.16 22.89
N TYR A 107 -5.63 26.77 21.79
CA TYR A 107 -6.86 26.41 21.05
C TYR A 107 -6.67 25.25 20.07
N SER A 108 -5.42 24.86 19.81
CA SER A 108 -5.10 23.79 18.88
C SER A 108 -5.51 22.41 19.43
N PHE A 109 -6.07 21.56 18.56
CA PHE A 109 -6.30 20.11 18.78
C PHE A 109 -4.99 19.30 19.07
N PHE A 110 -3.87 20.02 19.16
CA PHE A 110 -2.49 19.58 19.26
C PHE A 110 -1.80 20.06 20.54
N GLN A 111 -2.57 20.37 21.60
CA GLN A 111 -2.02 20.51 22.95
C GLN A 111 -1.11 19.31 23.28
N LYS A 112 -0.09 19.50 24.14
CA LYS A 112 0.86 18.44 24.53
C LYS A 112 0.18 17.15 25.04
N THR A 113 -1.05 17.29 25.50
CA THR A 113 -1.97 16.29 26.07
C THR A 113 -2.79 15.52 25.03
N SER A 114 -2.85 15.94 23.75
CA SER A 114 -3.71 15.27 22.77
C SER A 114 -3.20 13.86 22.45
N PHE A 115 -4.13 12.93 22.21
CA PHE A 115 -3.83 11.51 21.94
C PHE A 115 -2.81 11.33 20.81
N LEU A 116 -2.93 12.12 19.75
CA LEU A 116 -2.00 12.13 18.62
C LEU A 116 -0.57 12.47 19.07
N ASN A 117 -0.40 13.52 19.88
CA ASN A 117 0.92 13.91 20.36
C ASN A 117 1.51 12.91 21.39
N GLN A 118 0.68 12.40 22.30
CA GLN A 118 1.15 11.50 23.37
C GLN A 118 1.46 10.08 22.90
N TYR A 119 0.63 9.49 22.04
CA TYR A 119 0.76 8.09 21.62
C TYR A 119 1.21 7.97 20.17
N PHE A 120 0.66 8.76 19.24
CA PHE A 120 0.97 8.56 17.83
C PHE A 120 2.42 8.95 17.48
N VAL A 121 2.90 10.10 17.97
CA VAL A 121 4.29 10.54 17.69
C VAL A 121 5.32 9.75 18.52
N LYS A 122 5.06 9.44 19.80
CA LYS A 122 6.02 8.67 20.63
C LYS A 122 6.24 7.25 20.14
N PHE A 123 5.19 6.61 19.63
CA PHE A 123 5.27 5.25 19.05
C PHE A 123 5.41 5.26 17.52
N SER A 124 5.81 6.38 16.92
CA SER A 124 5.89 6.54 15.45
C SER A 124 6.85 5.55 14.77
N TRP A 125 7.96 5.18 15.42
CA TRP A 125 8.80 4.07 14.97
C TRP A 125 8.01 2.75 14.95
N GLY A 126 7.29 2.43 16.02
CA GLY A 126 6.51 1.19 16.14
C GLY A 126 5.43 1.06 15.05
N TRP A 127 4.66 2.11 14.80
CA TRP A 127 3.66 2.12 13.73
C TRP A 127 4.29 1.92 12.34
N THR A 128 5.42 2.59 12.08
CA THR A 128 6.17 2.48 10.82
C THR A 128 6.73 1.07 10.64
N PHE A 129 7.38 0.53 11.69
CA PHE A 129 7.96 -0.81 11.71
C PHE A 129 6.89 -1.89 11.47
N TRP A 130 5.77 -1.85 12.19
CA TRP A 130 4.73 -2.89 12.06
C TRP A 130 4.06 -2.90 10.69
N LEU A 131 3.72 -1.74 10.12
CA LEU A 131 3.11 -1.69 8.78
C LEU A 131 4.09 -2.15 7.69
N LEU A 132 5.36 -1.72 7.75
CA LEU A 132 6.38 -2.16 6.80
C LEU A 132 6.74 -3.65 6.95
N LEU A 133 6.77 -4.18 8.18
CA LEU A 133 7.00 -5.60 8.45
C LEU A 133 5.91 -6.47 7.82
N VAL A 134 4.64 -6.12 8.02
CA VAL A 134 3.51 -6.85 7.41
C VAL A 134 3.56 -6.70 5.88
N PHE A 135 3.92 -5.52 5.37
CA PHE A 135 4.01 -5.24 3.94
C PHE A 135 5.07 -6.10 3.25
N PHE A 136 6.31 -6.09 3.73
CA PHE A 136 7.37 -6.93 3.15
C PHE A 136 7.08 -8.43 3.29
N SER A 137 6.40 -8.84 4.36
CA SER A 137 5.97 -10.23 4.56
C SER A 137 4.91 -10.65 3.54
N LEU A 138 3.95 -9.78 3.21
CA LEU A 138 2.92 -10.06 2.20
C LEU A 138 3.47 -10.00 0.77
N CYS A 139 4.30 -9.00 0.44
CA CYS A 139 4.93 -8.93 -0.89
C CYS A 139 5.80 -10.18 -1.14
N GLY A 140 6.62 -10.56 -0.16
CA GLY A 140 7.43 -11.78 -0.23
C GLY A 140 6.65 -13.11 -0.21
N TYR A 141 5.36 -13.09 0.13
CA TYR A 141 4.48 -14.25 0.01
C TYR A 141 3.95 -14.42 -1.42
N VAL A 142 3.84 -13.34 -2.20
CA VAL A 142 3.38 -13.37 -3.61
C VAL A 142 4.51 -13.68 -4.59
N GLU A 143 5.73 -13.22 -4.30
CA GLU A 143 6.92 -13.48 -5.13
C GLU A 143 7.43 -14.91 -4.95
N SER A 144 6.94 -15.85 -5.77
CA SER A 144 7.27 -17.27 -5.66
C SER A 144 8.75 -17.61 -5.98
N ASP A 145 9.44 -16.90 -6.87
CA ASP A 145 10.80 -17.28 -7.27
C ASP A 145 11.88 -16.30 -6.76
N GLY A 146 12.85 -16.81 -5.99
CA GLY A 146 13.86 -16.01 -5.27
C GLY A 146 13.55 -15.68 -3.79
N ARG A 147 12.31 -15.94 -3.36
CA ARG A 147 11.72 -15.91 -2.00
C ARG A 147 12.53 -15.27 -0.85
N MET A 148 13.49 -15.98 -0.25
CA MET A 148 13.97 -15.63 1.10
C MET A 148 14.98 -14.48 1.16
N LEU A 149 15.80 -14.28 0.12
CA LEU A 149 16.88 -13.27 0.17
C LEU A 149 16.33 -11.85 0.05
N ARG A 150 15.32 -11.62 -0.80
CA ARG A 150 14.63 -10.32 -0.94
C ARG A 150 13.98 -9.89 0.38
N ILE A 151 13.17 -10.78 0.97
CA ILE A 151 12.53 -10.55 2.28
C ILE A 151 13.61 -10.31 3.34
N GLY A 152 14.65 -11.15 3.41
CA GLY A 152 15.74 -11.01 4.38
C GLY A 152 16.47 -9.66 4.26
N ARG A 153 16.71 -9.15 3.05
CA ARG A 153 17.27 -7.80 2.83
C ARG A 153 16.34 -6.71 3.35
N ASN A 154 15.06 -6.77 3.02
CA ASN A 154 14.05 -5.78 3.45
C ASN A 154 13.88 -5.77 4.99
N LEU A 155 13.77 -6.96 5.61
CA LEU A 155 13.73 -7.11 7.07
C LEU A 155 15.03 -6.64 7.73
N THR A 156 16.19 -6.87 7.11
CA THR A 156 17.46 -6.31 7.61
C THR A 156 17.43 -4.78 7.61
N ARG A 157 16.87 -4.12 6.59
CA ARG A 157 16.74 -2.65 6.59
C ARG A 157 15.85 -2.14 7.73
N LEU A 158 14.80 -2.87 8.14
CA LEU A 158 14.02 -2.55 9.34
C LEU A 158 14.81 -2.73 10.64
N VAL A 159 15.65 -3.76 10.74
CA VAL A 159 16.53 -3.98 11.91
C VAL A 159 17.59 -2.89 11.98
N ILE A 160 18.25 -2.54 10.87
CA ILE A 160 19.21 -1.44 10.80
C ILE A 160 18.51 -0.11 11.13
N GLY A 161 17.31 0.15 10.60
CA GLY A 161 16.55 1.35 10.92
C GLY A 161 16.21 1.46 12.41
N THR A 162 15.85 0.34 13.04
CA THR A 162 15.63 0.27 14.51
C THR A 162 16.93 0.59 15.27
N ALA A 163 18.05 0.04 14.83
CA ALA A 163 19.36 0.29 15.45
C ALA A 163 19.82 1.75 15.28
N VAL A 164 19.60 2.36 14.11
CA VAL A 164 19.93 3.76 13.81
C VAL A 164 19.06 4.70 14.64
N TRP A 165 17.75 4.48 14.70
CA TRP A 165 16.84 5.22 15.57
C TRP A 165 17.30 5.16 17.03
N TYR A 166 17.53 3.95 17.55
CA TYR A 166 17.94 3.73 18.93
C TYR A 166 19.30 4.38 19.24
N PHE A 167 20.28 4.25 18.34
CA PHE A 167 21.59 4.87 18.44
C PHE A 167 21.48 6.39 18.51
N VAL A 168 20.73 7.03 17.61
CA VAL A 168 20.57 8.50 17.61
C VAL A 168 19.85 8.98 18.87
N THR A 169 18.80 8.28 19.30
CA THR A 169 18.04 8.62 20.51
C THR A 169 18.88 8.48 21.78
N LEU A 170 19.71 7.44 21.91
CA LEU A 170 20.59 7.29 23.07
C LEU A 170 21.76 8.28 23.08
N THR A 171 22.45 8.43 21.94
CA THR A 171 23.75 9.13 21.89
C THR A 171 23.61 10.63 21.71
N PHE A 172 22.79 11.08 20.75
CA PHE A 172 22.59 12.50 20.48
C PHE A 172 21.56 13.08 21.45
N ILE A 173 20.35 12.54 21.50
CA ILE A 173 19.28 13.13 22.33
C ILE A 173 19.59 12.91 23.82
N GLY A 174 19.60 11.66 24.28
CA GLY A 174 19.84 11.32 25.69
C GLY A 174 21.26 11.66 26.19
N GLY A 175 22.25 11.73 25.32
CA GLY A 175 23.63 12.11 25.66
C GLY A 175 23.84 13.62 25.76
N ILE A 176 23.26 14.42 24.85
CA ILE A 176 23.39 15.88 24.87
C ILE A 176 22.55 16.49 25.99
N GLU A 177 21.33 16.01 26.25
CA GLU A 177 20.51 16.47 27.39
C GLU A 177 21.27 16.35 28.72
N LYS A 178 21.94 15.21 28.95
CA LYS A 178 22.72 14.96 30.18
C LYS A 178 23.97 15.81 30.31
N ARG A 179 24.59 16.20 29.19
CA ARG A 179 25.84 17.00 29.18
C ARG A 179 25.61 18.51 29.16
N THR A 180 24.46 18.96 28.65
CA THR A 180 24.11 20.39 28.51
C THR A 180 23.16 20.90 29.58
N GLY A 181 22.57 20.00 30.37
CA GLY A 181 21.69 20.36 31.48
C GLY A 181 22.43 21.12 32.57
N THR A 182 21.99 22.34 32.86
CA THR A 182 22.49 23.20 33.94
C THR A 182 21.33 23.70 34.79
N CYS A 183 21.54 23.73 36.10
CA CYS A 183 20.62 24.37 37.02
C CYS A 183 20.88 25.89 37.03
N SER A 184 19.82 26.69 37.23
CA SER A 184 19.91 28.15 37.39
C SER A 184 20.87 28.57 38.51
N LYS A 185 21.04 27.74 39.53
CA LYS A 185 22.17 27.81 40.49
C LYS A 185 23.24 26.79 40.13
N THR A 186 24.48 27.26 39.97
CA THR A 186 25.62 26.49 39.45
C THR A 186 26.05 25.29 40.29
N ASP A 187 25.70 25.27 41.58
CA ASP A 187 26.20 24.27 42.53
C ASP A 187 25.45 22.93 42.43
N ILE A 188 24.26 22.91 41.81
CA ILE A 188 23.42 21.72 41.70
C ILE A 188 23.55 21.09 40.31
N LYS A 189 24.18 19.91 40.26
CA LYS A 189 24.45 19.15 39.01
C LYS A 189 23.36 18.13 38.64
N SER A 190 22.39 17.92 39.52
CA SER A 190 21.31 16.94 39.34
C SER A 190 19.99 17.63 39.02
N ARG A 191 19.31 17.17 37.97
CA ARG A 191 18.00 17.72 37.57
C ARG A 191 16.95 17.58 38.67
N LYS A 192 16.96 16.48 39.43
CA LYS A 192 16.01 16.27 40.53
C LYS A 192 16.23 17.28 41.64
N GLU A 193 17.44 17.33 42.19
CA GLU A 193 17.83 18.27 43.24
C GLU A 193 17.59 19.73 42.82
N CYS A 194 17.83 20.08 41.56
CA CYS A 194 17.60 21.45 41.06
C CYS A 194 16.12 21.85 41.16
N VAL A 195 15.23 20.97 40.69
CA VAL A 195 13.77 21.17 40.69
C VAL A 195 13.19 21.08 42.10
N GLU A 196 13.67 20.14 42.93
CA GLU A 196 13.30 20.00 44.33
C GLU A 196 13.73 21.22 45.17
N ALA A 197 14.88 21.83 44.85
CA ALA A 197 15.32 23.10 45.41
C ALA A 197 14.63 24.34 44.82
N GLY A 198 13.55 24.16 44.02
CA GLY A 198 12.75 25.24 43.44
C GLY A 198 13.41 26.03 42.31
N ASN A 199 14.53 25.54 41.76
CA ASN A 199 15.26 26.23 40.69
C ASN A 199 14.84 25.72 39.30
N THR A 200 15.02 26.55 38.29
CA THR A 200 14.80 26.17 36.89
C THR A 200 15.99 25.37 36.34
N TRP A 201 15.71 24.26 35.68
CA TRP A 201 16.70 23.45 34.96
C TRP A 201 16.65 23.78 33.48
N MET A 202 17.74 24.31 32.93
CA MET A 202 17.90 24.60 31.51
C MET A 202 18.66 23.44 30.85
N GLN A 203 18.11 22.87 29.78
CA GLN A 203 18.78 21.80 29.01
C GLN A 203 18.61 22.03 27.51
N PHE A 204 19.61 21.62 26.73
CA PHE A 204 19.52 21.65 25.27
C PHE A 204 18.79 20.40 24.76
N ASP A 205 17.49 20.56 24.49
CA ASP A 205 16.58 19.50 24.04
C ASP A 205 16.45 19.52 22.51
N ILE A 206 17.14 18.61 21.83
CA ILE A 206 17.00 18.41 20.37
C ILE A 206 15.63 17.79 20.09
N SER A 207 14.90 18.30 19.09
CA SER A 207 13.56 17.78 18.79
C SER A 207 13.59 16.35 18.25
N GLY A 208 13.56 15.37 19.16
CA GLY A 208 13.52 13.94 18.85
C GLY A 208 12.28 13.53 18.07
N HIS A 209 11.18 14.24 18.28
CA HIS A 209 9.95 14.08 17.51
C HIS A 209 10.16 14.50 16.05
N ALA A 210 10.78 15.66 15.78
CA ALA A 210 11.07 16.09 14.41
C ALA A 210 12.07 15.15 13.71
N PHE A 211 13.11 14.70 14.43
CA PHE A 211 14.04 13.65 13.97
C PHE A 211 13.29 12.40 13.53
N LEU A 212 12.46 11.84 14.41
CA LEU A 212 11.81 10.55 14.16
C LEU A 212 10.76 10.62 13.06
N LEU A 213 9.98 11.72 12.99
CA LEU A 213 8.98 11.94 11.94
C LEU A 213 9.62 12.04 10.55
N VAL A 214 10.69 12.82 10.42
CA VAL A 214 11.45 12.94 9.17
C VAL A 214 12.09 11.60 8.79
N TYR A 215 12.73 10.92 9.74
CA TYR A 215 13.39 9.63 9.51
C TYR A 215 12.40 8.55 9.04
N CYS A 216 11.28 8.38 9.75
CA CYS A 216 10.23 7.42 9.38
C CYS A 216 9.63 7.72 8.00
N SER A 217 9.35 8.99 7.69
CA SER A 217 8.72 9.35 6.41
C SER A 217 9.65 9.15 5.22
N LEU A 218 10.93 9.53 5.33
CA LEU A 218 11.93 9.26 4.26
C LEU A 218 12.18 7.76 4.09
N LEU A 219 12.24 7.00 5.20
CA LEU A 219 12.37 5.54 5.17
C LEU A 219 11.18 4.87 4.48
N ILE A 220 9.95 5.29 4.79
CA ILE A 220 8.73 4.78 4.12
C ILE A 220 8.82 4.98 2.61
N LEU A 221 9.24 6.16 2.14
CA LEU A 221 9.30 6.46 0.70
C LEU A 221 10.39 5.70 -0.05
N GLU A 222 11.54 5.41 0.57
CA GLU A 222 12.58 4.56 -0.03
C GLU A 222 12.13 3.10 -0.13
N GLU A 223 11.55 2.54 0.94
CA GLU A 223 11.14 1.13 0.92
C GLU A 223 9.87 0.88 0.09
N ALA A 224 8.91 1.81 0.08
CA ALA A 224 7.68 1.68 -0.71
C ALA A 224 7.96 1.80 -2.22
N ARG A 225 8.99 2.55 -2.62
CA ARG A 225 9.46 2.67 -4.01
C ARG A 225 9.78 1.34 -4.64
N GLY A 226 10.67 0.58 -3.99
CA GLY A 226 11.18 -0.69 -4.51
C GLY A 226 10.07 -1.70 -4.84
N PHE A 227 8.91 -1.60 -4.16
CA PHE A 227 7.73 -2.39 -4.48
C PHE A 227 6.95 -1.89 -5.70
N PHE A 228 6.73 -0.57 -5.83
CA PHE A 228 5.91 -0.02 -6.90
C PHE A 228 6.59 0.10 -8.27
N ASP A 229 7.91 -0.02 -8.29
CA ASP A 229 8.67 -0.13 -9.54
C ASP A 229 8.63 -1.58 -10.04
N TRP A 230 8.73 -2.58 -9.15
CA TRP A 230 8.44 -4.00 -9.43
C TRP A 230 7.01 -4.23 -9.96
N GLU A 231 5.96 -3.65 -9.34
CA GLU A 231 4.56 -3.79 -9.85
C GLU A 231 4.39 -3.22 -11.29
N SER A 232 5.30 -2.36 -11.76
CA SER A 232 5.28 -1.89 -13.17
C SER A 232 6.03 -2.81 -14.13
N GLU A 233 7.05 -3.54 -13.66
CA GLU A 233 7.84 -4.46 -14.48
C GLU A 233 7.07 -5.78 -14.73
N ASP A 234 6.46 -6.36 -13.69
CA ASP A 234 5.61 -7.57 -13.79
C ASP A 234 4.44 -7.45 -14.79
N VAL A 235 3.98 -6.21 -15.04
CA VAL A 235 2.87 -5.92 -15.98
C VAL A 235 3.35 -5.79 -17.44
N GLN A 236 4.64 -5.63 -17.68
CA GLN A 236 5.21 -5.56 -19.03
C GLN A 236 5.65 -6.93 -19.57
N ASP A 237 5.99 -7.89 -18.71
CA ASP A 237 6.57 -9.19 -19.11
C ASP A 237 5.52 -10.27 -19.48
N THR A 238 4.29 -9.87 -19.82
CA THR A 238 3.17 -10.80 -20.12
C THR A 238 3.14 -11.36 -21.55
N ASP A 239 4.17 -11.13 -22.38
CA ASP A 239 4.29 -11.70 -23.74
C ASP A 239 4.75 -13.18 -23.77
N VAL A 240 4.50 -13.94 -22.69
CA VAL A 240 4.86 -15.37 -22.58
C VAL A 240 3.72 -16.25 -23.14
N PRO A 241 3.99 -17.14 -24.12
CA PRO A 241 2.97 -18.03 -24.68
C PRO A 241 2.27 -18.91 -23.64
N GLU A 242 0.94 -19.03 -23.79
CA GLU A 242 -0.03 -19.55 -22.82
C GLU A 242 0.11 -21.05 -22.46
N THR A 243 1.10 -21.76 -23.01
CA THR A 243 1.09 -23.24 -23.09
C THR A 243 1.83 -23.98 -21.98
N VAL A 244 2.57 -23.30 -21.10
CA VAL A 244 3.26 -23.94 -19.96
C VAL A 244 3.20 -23.07 -18.69
N LYS A 245 2.01 -22.91 -18.11
CA LYS A 245 1.84 -22.55 -16.69
C LYS A 245 1.11 -23.70 -16.00
N ASP A 246 1.70 -24.25 -14.93
CA ASP A 246 1.16 -25.43 -14.25
C ASP A 246 -0.02 -25.03 -13.34
N VAL A 247 -1.25 -25.28 -13.83
CA VAL A 247 -2.48 -24.73 -13.26
C VAL A 247 -3.05 -25.61 -12.14
N ARG A 248 -2.72 -25.31 -10.87
CA ARG A 248 -3.58 -25.78 -9.75
C ARG A 248 -3.56 -25.03 -8.40
N TYR A 249 -2.50 -24.34 -7.97
CA TYR A 249 -2.43 -23.84 -6.58
C TYR A 249 -2.31 -22.32 -6.39
N GLU A 250 -1.77 -21.58 -7.34
CA GLU A 250 -1.45 -20.15 -7.13
C GLU A 250 -2.60 -19.17 -7.44
N ASP A 251 -3.55 -19.53 -8.31
CA ASP A 251 -4.49 -18.56 -8.89
C ASP A 251 -5.60 -18.06 -7.94
N HIS A 252 -5.98 -18.86 -6.93
CA HIS A 252 -7.07 -18.49 -6.02
C HIS A 252 -6.64 -17.59 -4.84
N ILE A 253 -5.37 -17.62 -4.45
CA ILE A 253 -4.86 -16.85 -3.31
C ILE A 253 -4.33 -15.48 -3.75
N LYS A 254 -3.65 -15.41 -4.90
CA LYS A 254 -3.10 -14.18 -5.50
C LYS A 254 -4.05 -12.96 -5.48
N PRO A 255 -5.34 -13.03 -5.90
CA PRO A 255 -6.21 -11.85 -5.91
C PRO A 255 -6.43 -11.24 -4.52
N TYR A 256 -6.63 -12.06 -3.49
CA TYR A 256 -6.84 -11.57 -2.11
C TYR A 256 -5.58 -10.94 -1.52
N VAL A 257 -4.40 -11.53 -1.77
CA VAL A 257 -3.13 -10.98 -1.27
C VAL A 257 -2.77 -9.68 -2.00
N THR A 258 -2.99 -9.59 -3.31
CA THR A 258 -2.81 -8.33 -4.07
C THR A 258 -3.73 -7.22 -3.56
N ILE A 259 -4.98 -7.53 -3.19
CA ILE A 259 -5.88 -6.56 -2.53
C ILE A 259 -5.32 -6.15 -1.16
N ALA A 260 -4.84 -7.10 -0.35
CA ALA A 260 -4.26 -6.80 0.96
C ALA A 260 -3.01 -5.91 0.88
N ILE A 261 -2.09 -6.18 -0.07
CA ILE A 261 -0.91 -5.35 -0.33
C ILE A 261 -1.31 -3.94 -0.76
N ARG A 262 -2.33 -3.80 -1.62
CA ARG A 262 -2.87 -2.49 -2.06
C ARG A 262 -3.49 -1.70 -0.90
N VAL A 263 -4.29 -2.34 -0.05
CA VAL A 263 -4.85 -1.73 1.17
C VAL A 263 -3.72 -1.29 2.12
N LEU A 264 -2.69 -2.11 2.26
CA LEU A 264 -1.56 -1.82 3.14
C LEU A 264 -0.67 -0.68 2.60
N ALA A 265 -0.51 -0.58 1.28
CA ALA A 265 0.15 0.57 0.65
C ALA A 265 -0.63 1.88 0.87
N VAL A 266 -1.97 1.85 0.83
CA VAL A 266 -2.81 3.00 1.23
C VAL A 266 -2.59 3.32 2.71
N ALA A 267 -2.57 2.33 3.60
CA ALA A 267 -2.32 2.54 5.03
C ALA A 267 -0.93 3.16 5.31
N ILE A 268 0.10 2.72 4.59
CA ILE A 268 1.46 3.28 4.66
C ILE A 268 1.50 4.72 4.12
N SER A 269 0.80 5.00 3.01
CA SER A 269 0.65 6.37 2.47
C SER A 269 -0.03 7.29 3.48
N VAL A 270 -1.14 6.84 4.09
CA VAL A 270 -1.84 7.58 5.15
C VAL A 270 -0.94 7.80 6.37
N LEU A 271 -0.16 6.79 6.79
CA LEU A 271 0.78 6.94 7.90
C LEU A 271 1.82 8.04 7.63
N ALA A 272 2.44 8.04 6.44
CA ALA A 272 3.44 9.05 6.09
C ALA A 272 2.83 10.46 5.91
N LEU A 273 1.57 10.58 5.45
CA LEU A 273 0.84 11.84 5.46
C LEU A 273 0.58 12.36 6.90
N ILE A 274 0.28 11.46 7.85
CA ILE A 274 0.17 11.84 9.25
C ILE A 274 1.55 12.26 9.81
N TRP A 275 2.65 11.63 9.38
CA TRP A 275 4.00 12.10 9.74
C TRP A 275 4.32 13.49 9.21
N ASP A 276 3.97 13.79 7.95
CA ASP A 276 4.10 15.13 7.37
C ASP A 276 3.28 16.16 8.17
N TRP A 277 2.03 15.84 8.51
CA TRP A 277 1.17 16.71 9.32
C TRP A 277 1.73 16.94 10.73
N MET A 278 2.11 15.87 11.44
CA MET A 278 2.67 15.98 12.79
C MET A 278 4.03 16.70 12.80
N LEU A 279 4.79 16.66 11.69
CA LEU A 279 6.01 17.45 11.52
C LEU A 279 5.67 18.94 11.44
N ILE A 280 4.68 19.35 10.65
CA ILE A 280 4.21 20.76 10.58
C ILE A 280 3.81 21.24 11.99
N VAL A 281 3.01 20.47 12.71
CA VAL A 281 2.60 20.79 14.09
C VAL A 281 3.82 20.91 15.02
N THR A 282 4.79 20.02 14.90
CA THR A 282 6.04 20.05 15.69
C THR A 282 6.86 21.30 15.38
N LEU A 283 6.98 21.67 14.10
CA LEU A 283 7.76 22.82 13.63
C LEU A 283 7.13 24.17 13.94
N VAL A 284 5.80 24.26 14.07
CA VAL A 284 5.10 25.50 14.41
C VAL A 284 5.05 25.71 15.93
N TYR A 285 4.61 24.71 16.69
CA TYR A 285 4.23 24.91 18.10
C TYR A 285 5.31 24.59 19.12
N TYR A 286 6.33 23.80 18.78
CA TYR A 286 7.24 23.17 19.74
C TYR A 286 8.73 23.46 19.46
N HIS A 287 9.56 23.44 20.52
CA HIS A 287 11.01 23.70 20.50
C HIS A 287 11.44 25.09 19.96
N SER A 288 12.72 25.44 20.17
CA SER A 288 13.33 26.63 19.55
C SER A 288 13.82 26.34 18.13
N PHE A 289 14.07 27.40 17.34
CA PHE A 289 14.54 27.33 15.95
C PHE A 289 15.68 26.32 15.73
N PHE A 290 16.77 26.42 16.51
CA PHE A 290 17.93 25.55 16.39
C PHE A 290 17.62 24.08 16.75
N GLN A 291 16.78 23.85 17.75
CA GLN A 291 16.37 22.50 18.17
C GLN A 291 15.53 21.79 17.10
N ARG A 292 14.73 22.53 16.34
CA ARG A 292 13.96 22.03 15.19
C ARG A 292 14.89 21.66 14.03
N ILE A 293 15.78 22.58 13.64
CA ILE A 293 16.75 22.36 12.55
C ILE A 293 17.62 21.14 12.86
N LEU A 294 18.16 21.01 14.08
CA LEU A 294 18.99 19.86 14.44
C LEU A 294 18.20 18.54 14.41
N GLY A 295 16.94 18.52 14.87
CA GLY A 295 16.09 17.34 14.76
C GLY A 295 15.89 16.90 13.31
N VAL A 296 15.47 17.82 12.44
CA VAL A 296 15.25 17.55 11.00
C VAL A 296 16.56 17.16 10.30
N ALA A 297 17.67 17.87 10.58
CA ALA A 297 18.98 17.57 10.01
C ALA A 297 19.47 16.18 10.43
N LEU A 298 19.33 15.77 11.70
CA LEU A 298 19.66 14.42 12.14
C LEU A 298 18.81 13.35 11.44
N GLY A 299 17.53 13.63 11.16
CA GLY A 299 16.64 12.72 10.44
C GLY A 299 17.09 12.51 8.99
N ILE A 300 17.41 13.61 8.29
CA ILE A 300 17.94 13.58 6.92
C ILE A 300 19.32 12.92 6.88
N VAL A 301 20.22 13.25 7.81
CA VAL A 301 21.57 12.64 7.86
C VAL A 301 21.49 11.15 8.15
N ALA A 302 20.64 10.71 9.08
CA ALA A 302 20.44 9.29 9.36
C ALA A 302 19.93 8.52 8.13
N TRP A 303 18.91 9.06 7.44
CA TRP A 303 18.40 8.50 6.19
C TRP A 303 19.45 8.49 5.08
N PHE A 304 20.18 9.58 4.88
CA PHE A 304 21.18 9.71 3.82
C PHE A 304 22.34 8.73 4.03
N LEU A 305 22.82 8.60 5.27
CA LEU A 305 23.88 7.65 5.61
C LEU A 305 23.43 6.20 5.38
N THR A 306 22.18 5.83 5.68
CA THR A 306 21.71 4.47 5.38
C THR A 306 21.45 4.27 3.88
N TYR A 307 20.56 5.07 3.27
CA TYR A 307 20.05 4.80 1.91
C TYR A 307 20.97 5.25 0.77
N ARG A 308 21.80 6.27 0.98
CA ARG A 308 22.64 6.85 -0.10
C ARG A 308 24.14 6.57 0.09
N VAL A 309 24.58 6.27 1.32
CA VAL A 309 25.98 5.91 1.61
C VAL A 309 26.16 4.41 1.83
N TRP A 310 25.47 3.82 2.82
CA TRP A 310 25.64 2.42 3.23
C TRP A 310 25.04 1.44 2.23
N TYR A 311 23.71 1.46 2.03
CA TYR A 311 23.00 0.42 1.28
C TYR A 311 23.48 0.24 -0.17
N PRO A 312 23.91 1.29 -0.91
CA PRO A 312 24.50 1.10 -2.24
C PRO A 312 25.90 0.45 -2.26
N ARG A 313 26.57 0.32 -1.11
CA ARG A 313 27.95 -0.17 -0.99
C ARG A 313 28.08 -1.46 -0.18
N PHE A 314 27.13 -1.74 0.69
CA PHE A 314 27.17 -2.87 1.62
C PHE A 314 25.79 -3.50 1.80
N TYR A 315 25.78 -4.75 2.29
CA TYR A 315 24.56 -5.44 2.71
C TYR A 315 23.73 -4.53 3.65
N PRO A 316 22.38 -4.46 3.47
CA PRO A 316 21.53 -5.34 2.67
C PRO A 316 21.31 -4.97 1.18
N GLY A 317 21.94 -3.93 0.65
CA GLY A 317 21.65 -3.45 -0.71
C GLY A 317 20.47 -2.46 -0.78
N PRO A 318 20.37 -1.68 -1.87
CA PRO A 318 19.30 -0.69 -2.03
C PRO A 318 17.90 -1.35 -2.19
N PRO A 319 16.81 -0.61 -1.89
CA PRO A 319 15.45 -1.07 -2.20
C PRO A 319 15.25 -1.30 -3.70
N GLY A 320 14.52 -2.35 -4.07
CA GLY A 320 14.25 -2.69 -5.48
C GLY A 320 15.41 -3.38 -6.23
N ASP A 321 16.62 -3.44 -5.66
CA ASP A 321 17.75 -4.07 -6.35
C ASP A 321 17.66 -5.61 -6.32
N MET A 322 17.23 -6.13 -7.47
CA MET A 322 17.11 -7.56 -7.76
C MET A 322 18.45 -8.21 -8.09
N SER A 323 19.47 -7.43 -8.44
CA SER A 323 20.76 -7.99 -8.84
C SER A 323 21.50 -8.55 -7.61
N GLY A 324 22.03 -9.75 -7.78
CA GLY A 324 23.01 -10.33 -6.84
C GLY A 324 24.41 -9.70 -7.02
N GLU A 325 24.54 -8.76 -7.94
CA GLU A 325 25.81 -8.16 -8.35
C GLU A 325 26.06 -6.91 -7.52
N ALA A 326 26.67 -7.12 -6.35
CA ALA A 326 27.48 -6.09 -5.72
C ALA A 326 28.51 -5.60 -6.76
N SER A 327 28.29 -4.41 -7.31
CA SER A 327 29.21 -3.83 -8.27
C SER A 327 30.57 -3.60 -7.61
N ARG A 328 31.61 -4.14 -8.25
CA ARG A 328 33.00 -4.08 -7.80
C ARG A 328 33.67 -2.78 -8.25
#